data_AF-A0A6B0ZP79-F1
#
_entry.id   AF-A0A6B0ZP79-F1
#
_cell.length_a   1.000
_cell.length_b   1.000
_cell.length_c   1.000
_cell.angle_alpha   90.00
_cell.angle_beta   90.00
_cell.angle_gamma   90.00
#
_symmetry.space_group_name_H-M   'P 1'
#
loop_
_entity.id
_entity.type
_entity.pdbx_description
1 polymer ?
#
loop_
_entity_poly.entity_id
_entity_poly.type
_entity_poly.pdbx_seq_one_letter_code
_entity_poly.pdbx_strand_id
1 'polypeptide(L)'
;MLVLDPTAAPPAVDPDRGPDAGPLTGKRVGIRYDLTWRSFLWTTDEWTRKLEAAGAEVVPWCSESRQDVKLEDAVLEELEGFATDVDIAIVGLGN
;
A
#
# COMPACT_ATOMS: atom_id res chain seq x y z
N MET A 1 7.56 -30.65 11.00
CA MET A 1 8.29 -30.05 9.87
C MET A 1 7.39 -30.16 8.65
N LEU A 2 6.92 -29.03 8.13
CA LEU A 2 6.07 -28.97 6.94
C LEU A 2 6.99 -28.63 5.76
N VAL A 3 7.05 -29.50 4.76
CA VAL A 3 7.72 -29.24 3.48
C VAL A 3 6.63 -28.95 2.48
N LEU A 4 6.68 -27.77 1.85
CA LEU A 4 5.72 -27.38 0.82
C LEU A 4 6.05 -28.09 -0.49
N ASP A 5 5.03 -28.61 -1.18
CA ASP A 5 5.17 -29.23 -2.49
C ASP A 5 5.31 -28.13 -3.56
N PRO A 6 6.44 -28.06 -4.30
CA PRO A 6 6.66 -27.05 -5.34
C PRO A 6 5.79 -27.27 -6.58
N THR A 7 5.07 -28.40 -6.67
CA THR A 7 4.13 -28.72 -7.75
C THR A 7 2.67 -28.48 -7.37
N ALA A 8 2.41 -28.06 -6.12
CA ALA A 8 1.06 -27.71 -5.69
C ALA A 8 0.48 -26.62 -6.60
N ALA A 9 -0.77 -26.83 -7.03
CA ALA A 9 -1.49 -25.80 -7.76
C ALA A 9 -1.62 -24.55 -6.88
N PRO A 10 -1.44 -23.34 -7.44
CA PRO A 10 -1.66 -22.12 -6.69
C PRO A 10 -3.11 -22.09 -6.17
N PRO A 11 -3.34 -21.50 -4.98
CA PRO A 11 -4.69 -21.34 -4.47
C PRO A 11 -5.54 -20.57 -5.48
N ALA A 12 -6.84 -20.87 -5.53
CA ALA A 12 -7.77 -20.08 -6.31
C ALA A 12 -7.73 -18.64 -5.81
N VAL A 13 -7.33 -17.73 -6.70
CA VAL A 13 -7.34 -16.29 -6.43
C VAL A 13 -8.68 -15.72 -6.85
N ASP A 14 -9.25 -14.87 -6.00
CA ASP A 14 -10.41 -14.06 -6.36
C ASP A 14 -9.95 -13.01 -7.39
N PRO A 15 -10.47 -13.02 -8.63
CA PRO A 15 -10.10 -12.03 -9.63
C PRO A 15 -10.83 -10.69 -9.44
N ASP A 16 -11.66 -10.54 -8.41
CA ASP A 16 -12.33 -9.28 -8.13
C ASP A 16 -11.30 -8.17 -7.91
N ARG A 17 -11.39 -7.15 -8.77
CA ARG A 17 -10.54 -5.95 -8.72
C ARG A 17 -10.94 -4.99 -7.60
N GLY A 18 -12.00 -5.32 -6.86
CA GLY A 18 -12.59 -4.47 -5.85
C GLY A 18 -13.43 -3.34 -6.45
N PRO A 19 -13.88 -2.42 -5.59
CA PRO A 19 -14.71 -1.29 -6.00
C PRO A 19 -14.01 -0.39 -7.03
N ASP A 20 -14.80 0.14 -7.96
CA ASP A 20 -14.31 1.18 -8.88
C ASP A 20 -14.05 2.47 -8.09
N ALA A 21 -12.81 2.97 -8.18
CA ALA A 21 -12.38 4.23 -7.59
C ALA A 21 -13.06 5.46 -8.22
N GLY A 22 -13.67 5.31 -9.41
CA GLY A 22 -14.19 6.42 -10.19
C GLY A 22 -13.08 7.35 -10.71
N PRO A 23 -13.42 8.59 -11.11
CA PRO A 23 -12.43 9.57 -11.57
C PRO A 23 -11.43 9.93 -10.46
N LEU A 24 -10.14 9.95 -10.81
CA LEU A 24 -9.06 10.27 -9.87
C LEU A 24 -8.84 11.78 -9.67
N THR A 25 -9.37 12.61 -10.58
CA THR A 25 -9.18 14.06 -10.52
C THR A 25 -9.74 14.64 -9.23
N GLY A 26 -8.89 15.33 -8.46
CA GLY A 26 -9.24 15.94 -7.19
C GLY A 26 -9.30 14.96 -5.99
N LYS A 27 -8.94 13.68 -6.18
CA LYS A 27 -8.85 12.72 -5.08
C LYS A 27 -7.49 12.73 -4.41
N ARG A 28 -7.48 12.44 -3.11
CA ARG A 28 -6.27 12.15 -2.33
C ARG A 28 -6.01 10.64 -2.37
N VAL A 29 -4.93 10.23 -3.03
CA VAL A 29 -4.50 8.83 -3.13
C VAL A 29 -3.33 8.60 -2.20
N GLY A 30 -3.56 7.86 -1.13
CA GLY A 30 -2.54 7.45 -0.18
C GLY A 30 -1.67 6.32 -0.73
N ILE A 31 -0.36 6.38 -0.51
CA ILE A 31 0.56 5.27 -0.77
C ILE A 31 1.29 4.92 0.53
N ARG A 32 0.93 3.78 1.14
CA ARG A 32 1.66 3.22 2.27
C ARG A 32 2.84 2.39 1.78
N TYR A 33 4.02 2.68 2.29
CA TYR A 33 5.24 1.92 2.03
C TYR A 33 6.10 1.75 3.28
N ASP A 34 7.14 0.92 3.18
CA ASP A 34 8.18 0.78 4.18
C ASP A 34 9.56 0.77 3.52
N LEU A 35 10.60 1.01 4.31
CA LEU A 35 11.99 1.08 3.83
C LEU A 35 12.65 -0.30 3.69
N THR A 36 11.97 -1.37 4.12
CA THR A 36 12.50 -2.73 4.03
C THR A 36 12.60 -3.15 2.57
N TRP A 37 11.63 -2.74 1.74
CA TRP A 37 11.57 -3.11 0.33
C TRP A 37 11.94 -1.94 -0.58
N ARG A 38 13.25 -1.75 -0.79
CA ARG A 38 13.77 -0.68 -1.66
C ARG A 38 13.26 -0.72 -3.10
N SER A 39 12.93 -1.90 -3.64
CA SER A 39 12.32 -2.03 -4.97
C SER A 39 10.95 -1.35 -5.04
N PHE A 40 10.26 -1.25 -3.92
CA PHE A 40 8.96 -0.60 -3.84
C PHE A 40 9.08 0.93 -4.01
N LEU A 41 10.20 1.55 -3.63
CA LEU A 41 10.44 2.99 -3.85
C LEU A 41 10.36 3.38 -5.33
N TRP A 42 10.88 2.52 -6.22
CA TRP A 42 10.76 2.74 -7.66
C TRP A 42 9.31 2.63 -8.13
N THR A 43 8.59 1.64 -7.60
CA THR A 43 7.17 1.42 -7.91
C THR A 43 6.31 2.61 -7.44
N THR A 44 6.56 3.10 -6.22
CA THR A 44 5.87 4.28 -5.69
C THR A 44 6.15 5.52 -6.53
N ASP A 45 7.39 5.74 -7.00
CA ASP A 45 7.71 6.87 -7.87
C ASP A 45 6.94 6.80 -9.21
N GLU A 46 6.90 5.62 -9.84
CA GLU A 46 6.16 5.44 -11.09
C GLU A 46 4.65 5.68 -10.91
N TRP A 47 4.08 5.15 -9.82
CA TRP A 47 2.66 5.31 -9.53
C TRP A 47 2.31 6.74 -9.18
N THR A 48 3.11 7.42 -8.36
CA THR A 48 2.92 8.84 -8.04
C THR A 48 2.81 9.66 -9.32
N ARG A 49 3.77 9.52 -10.24
CA ARG A 49 3.76 10.27 -11.52
C ARG A 49 2.50 10.00 -12.35
N LYS A 50 2.02 8.75 -12.38
CA LYS A 50 0.82 8.36 -13.15
C LYS A 50 -0.47 8.87 -12.51
N LEU A 51 -0.57 8.84 -11.19
CA LEU A 51 -1.72 9.30 -10.42
C LEU A 51 -1.84 10.83 -10.50
N GLU A 52 -0.74 11.55 -10.34
CA GLU A 52 -0.69 13.01 -10.51
C GLU A 52 -1.05 13.40 -11.95
N ALA A 53 -0.58 12.67 -12.96
CA ALA A 53 -0.98 12.90 -14.35
C ALA A 53 -2.48 12.66 -14.60
N ALA A 54 -3.16 11.87 -13.75
CA ALA A 54 -4.61 11.69 -13.75
C ALA A 54 -5.35 12.76 -12.91
N GLY A 55 -4.63 13.69 -12.29
CA GLY A 55 -5.17 14.79 -11.50
C GLY A 55 -5.43 14.46 -10.03
N ALA A 56 -4.89 13.34 -9.52
CA ALA A 56 -4.93 13.05 -8.09
C ALA A 56 -3.82 13.81 -7.34
N GLU A 57 -4.04 14.02 -6.05
CA GLU A 57 -3.02 14.36 -5.07
C GLU A 57 -2.50 13.07 -4.43
N VAL A 58 -1.18 12.86 -4.41
CA VAL A 58 -0.59 11.65 -3.84
C VAL A 58 -0.04 11.92 -2.45
N VAL A 59 -0.44 11.11 -1.47
CA VAL A 59 -0.04 11.23 -0.06
C VAL A 59 0.83 10.03 0.32
N PRO A 60 2.17 10.15 0.32
CA PRO A 60 3.03 9.07 0.75
C PRO A 60 3.02 8.94 2.28
N TRP A 61 2.91 7.72 2.80
CA TRP A 61 3.12 7.41 4.22
C TRP A 61 4.10 6.26 4.38
N CYS A 62 5.20 6.52 5.07
CA CYS A 62 6.25 5.55 5.34
C CYS A 62 6.05 4.97 6.74
N SER A 63 5.74 3.68 6.85
CA SER A 63 5.85 3.01 8.14
C SER A 63 7.33 2.76 8.42
N GLU A 64 7.98 3.68 9.13
CA GLU A 64 9.36 3.47 9.59
C GLU A 64 9.49 2.32 10.60
N SER A 65 8.36 1.71 11.01
CA SER A 65 8.33 0.55 11.90
C SER A 65 9.07 -0.63 11.29
N ARG A 66 10.28 -0.84 11.81
CA ARG A 66 11.00 -2.09 11.67
C ARG A 66 10.15 -3.22 12.26
N GLN A 67 10.21 -4.38 11.62
CA GLN A 67 9.39 -5.58 11.89
C GLN A 67 9.49 -6.14 13.33
N ASP A 68 10.26 -5.51 14.22
CA ASP A 68 10.63 -5.95 15.56
C ASP A 68 10.16 -5.03 16.71
N VAL A 69 9.48 -3.92 16.41
CA VAL A 69 8.95 -3.01 17.43
C VAL A 69 7.43 -3.16 17.50
N LYS A 70 6.87 -3.37 18.70
CA LYS A 70 5.41 -3.24 18.91
C LYS A 70 4.98 -1.93 18.27
N LEU A 71 3.97 -1.96 17.39
CA LEU A 71 3.34 -0.73 16.90
C LEU A 71 2.93 0.08 18.13
N GLU A 72 3.65 1.15 18.40
CA GLU A 72 3.35 2.07 19.48
C GLU A 72 2.04 2.78 19.15
N ASP A 73 1.27 3.18 20.17
CA ASP A 73 -0.04 3.82 19.99
C ASP A 73 0.06 5.04 19.04
N ALA A 74 1.18 5.76 19.05
CA ALA A 74 1.44 6.88 18.15
C ALA A 74 1.48 6.48 16.66
N VAL A 75 2.07 5.33 16.31
CA VAL A 75 2.14 4.87 14.90
C VAL A 75 0.76 4.42 14.43
N LEU A 76 -0.06 3.86 15.33
CA LEU A 76 -1.45 3.51 15.03
C LEU A 76 -2.31 4.76 14.82
N GLU A 77 -2.14 5.79 15.63
CA GLU A 77 -2.80 7.09 15.46
C GLU A 77 -2.40 7.77 14.14
N GLU A 78 -1.11 7.73 13.78
CA GLU A 78 -0.63 8.22 12.49
C GLU A 78 -1.23 7.44 11.31
N LEU A 79 -1.30 6.11 11.42
CA LEU A 79 -1.92 5.27 10.39
C LEU A 79 -3.42 5.53 10.26
N GLU A 80 -4.13 5.71 11.38
CA GLU A 80 -5.56 6.06 11.39
C GLU A 80 -5.79 7.45 10.77
N GLY A 81 -4.94 8.41 11.10
CA GLY A 81 -4.95 9.74 10.49
C GLY A 81 -4.75 9.67 8.99
N PHE A 82 -3.73 8.94 8.53
CA PHE A 82 -3.51 8.69 7.10
C PHE A 82 -4.71 8.03 6.43
N ALA A 83 -5.28 6.98 7.02
CA ALA A 83 -6.41 6.25 6.45
C ALA A 83 -7.67 7.11 6.36
N THR A 84 -7.85 8.07 7.27
CA THR A 84 -8.99 9.00 7.27
C THR A 84 -8.81 10.13 6.26
N ASP A 85 -7.57 10.51 5.97
CA ASP A 85 -7.22 11.67 5.13
C ASP A 85 -7.19 11.36 3.62
N VAL A 86 -7.27 10.09 3.22
CA VAL A 86 -7.17 9.66 1.81
C VAL A 86 -8.49 9.06 1.32
N ASP A 87 -8.84 9.34 0.06
CA ASP A 87 -10.02 8.74 -0.58
C ASP A 87 -9.78 7.27 -0.95
N ILE A 88 -8.54 6.95 -1.30
CA ILE A 88 -8.09 5.65 -1.79
C ILE A 88 -6.69 5.40 -1.23
N ALA A 89 -6.41 4.19 -0.75
CA ALA A 89 -5.08 3.81 -0.31
C ALA A 89 -4.52 2.66 -1.15
N ILE A 90 -3.30 2.83 -1.64
CA ILE A 90 -2.45 1.76 -2.17
C ILE A 90 -1.54 1.32 -1.04
N VAL A 91 -1.73 0.09 -0.58
CA VAL A 91 -0.97 -0.45 0.56
C VAL A 91 0.05 -1.44 0.02
N GLY A 92 1.34 -1.08 0.11
CA GLY A 92 2.41 -2.02 -0.15
C GLY A 92 2.32 -3.19 0.83
N LEU A 93 2.18 -4.40 0.31
CA LEU A 93 2.20 -5.63 1.10
C LEU A 93 3.60 -5.76 1.72
N GLY A 94 3.73 -5.61 3.03
CA GLY A 94 4.78 -6.33 3.74
C GLY A 94 4.33 -7.78 3.80
N ASN A 95 4.94 -8.67 3.02
CA ASN A 95 4.76 -10.11 3.23
C ASN A 95 5.36 -10.53 4.58
#